data_AF-A0A3A5MGG3-F1
#
_entry.id   AF-A0A3A5MGG3-F1
#
_cell.length_a   1.000
_cell.length_b   1.000
_cell.length_c   1.000
_cell.angle_alpha   90.00
_cell.angle_beta   90.00
_cell.angle_gamma   90.00
#
_symmetry.space_group_name_H-M   'P 1'
#
loop_
_entity.id
_entity.type
_entity.pdbx_description
1 polymer ?
#
loop_
_entity_poly.entity_id
_entity_poly.type
_entity_poly.pdbx_seq_one_letter_code
_entity_poly.pdbx_strand_id
1 'polypeptide(L)' 'MGTLILHPVRDGLWRVSARNGTVLGHIERRPTPDGDRYSARRLVFATLTREVGEFWHLADAADCFR' A
#
# COMPACT_ATOMS: atom_id res chain seq x y z
N MET A 1 -12.26 6.33 -12.29
CA MET A 1 -11.62 5.35 -11.37
C MET A 1 -10.42 4.75 -12.08
N GLY A 2 -9.20 5.01 -11.60
CA GLY A 2 -7.98 4.46 -12.20
C GLY A 2 -7.65 3.09 -11.63
N THR A 3 -7.20 2.16 -12.47
CA THR A 3 -6.63 0.88 -12.00
C THR A 3 -5.35 1.14 -11.22
N LEU A 4 -5.24 0.54 -10.04
CA LEU A 4 -4.02 0.50 -9.24
C LEU A 4 -3.20 -0.74 -9.62
N ILE A 5 -1.88 -0.60 -9.62
CA ILE A 5 -0.93 -1.69 -9.84
C ILE A 5 -0.05 -1.82 -8.60
N LEU A 6 0.01 -3.04 -8.04
CA LEU A 6 0.88 -3.39 -6.93
C LEU A 6 2.13 -4.06 -7.46
N HIS A 7 3.28 -3.41 -7.26
CA HIS A 7 4.58 -3.96 -7.63
C HIS A 7 5.22 -4.59 -6.39
N PRO A 8 5.50 -5.90 -6.37
CA PRO A 8 6.25 -6.49 -5.28
C PRO A 8 7.66 -5.89 -5.22
N VAL A 9 8.08 -5.45 -4.03
CA VAL A 9 9.42 -4.89 -3.78
C VAL A 9 10.28 -5.93 -3.04
N ARG A 10 9.69 -6.59 -2.06
CA ARG A 10 10.21 -7.74 -1.33
C ARG A 10 9.03 -8.53 -0.75
N ASP A 11 9.29 -9.65 -0.09
CA ASP A 11 8.23 -10.38 0.60
C ASP A 11 7.48 -9.47 1.59
N GLY A 12 6.16 -9.49 1.48
CA GLY A 12 5.27 -8.65 2.27
C GLY A 12 5.34 -7.14 2.01
N LEU A 13 6.02 -6.64 0.98
CA LEU A 13 6.06 -5.20 0.68
C LEU A 13 5.74 -4.92 -0.79
N TRP A 14 4.75 -4.06 -1.00
CA TRP A 14 4.34 -3.63 -2.33
C TRP A 14 4.45 -2.12 -2.48
N ARG A 15 4.89 -1.70 -3.66
CA ARG A 15 4.77 -0.32 -4.14
C ARG A 15 3.48 -0.19 -4.93
N VAL A 16 2.64 0.77 -4.55
CA VAL A 16 1.38 1.07 -5.22
C VAL A 16 1.60 2.16 -6.26
N SER A 17 1.14 1.94 -7.49
CA SER A 17 1.19 2.94 -8.55
C SER A 17 -0.14 3.05 -9.28
N ALA A 18 -0.45 4.25 -9.77
CA ALA A 18 -1.52 4.45 -10.74
C ALA A 18 -1.10 3.89 -12.10
N ARG A 19 -2.09 3.63 -12.98
CA ARG A 19 -1.86 3.12 -14.34
C ARG A 19 -0.87 3.96 -15.18
N ASN A 20 -0.77 5.26 -14.92
CA ASN A 20 0.16 6.16 -15.60
C ASN A 20 1.61 6.06 -15.07
N GLY A 21 1.89 5.16 -14.12
CA GLY A 21 3.21 4.98 -13.51
C GLY A 21 3.47 5.86 -12.30
N THR A 22 2.57 6.78 -11.93
CA THR A 22 2.74 7.60 -10.72
C THR A 22 2.73 6.70 -9.49
N VAL A 23 3.81 6.75 -8.70
CA VAL A 23 3.89 6.05 -7.41
C VAL A 23 3.03 6.79 -6.38
N LEU A 24 2.11 6.06 -5.75
CA LEU A 24 1.18 6.61 -4.77
C LEU A 24 1.59 6.28 -3.33
N GLY A 25 2.39 5.22 -3.13
CA GLY A 25 2.86 4.83 -1.81
C GLY A 25 3.18 3.33 -1.74
N HIS A 26 3.02 2.78 -0.54
CA HIS A 26 3.39 1.41 -0.23
C HIS A 26 2.35 0.74 0.67
N ILE A 27 2.26 -0.59 0.54
CA ILE A 27 1.53 -1.44 1.48
C ILE A 27 2.52 -2.46 2.03
N GLU A 28 2.52 -2.66 3.35
CA GLU A 28 3.40 -3.61 4.03
C GLU A 28 2.58 -4.60 4.86
N ARG A 29 2.83 -5.89 4.64
CA ARG A 29 2.29 -6.98 5.44
C ARG A 29 3.05 -7.08 6.76
N ARG A 30 2.30 -7.16 7.84
CA ARG A 30 2.74 -7.31 9.22
C ARG A 30 2.09 -8.57 9.77
N PRO A 31 2.84 -9.65 9.96
CA PRO A 31 2.33 -10.83 10.65
C PRO A 31 1.94 -10.47 12.08
N THR A 32 0.75 -10.89 12.51
CA THR A 32 0.28 -10.77 13.90
C THR A 32 -0.22 -12.13 14.40
N PRO A 33 -0.41 -12.33 15.72
CA PRO A 33 -0.95 -13.57 16.26
C PRO A 33 -2.32 -13.96 15.68
N ASP A 34 -3.13 -12.97 15.32
CA ASP A 34 -4.49 -13.16 14.78
C ASP A 34 -4.52 -13.21 13.23
N GLY A 35 -3.35 -13.15 12.59
CA GLY A 35 -3.21 -13.17 11.13
C GLY A 35 -2.43 -11.98 10.58
N ASP A 36 -2.32 -11.91 9.26
CA ASP A 36 -1.61 -10.82 8.59
C ASP A 36 -2.42 -9.51 8.62
N ARG A 37 -1.77 -8.42 9.02
CA ARG A 37 -2.28 -7.05 8.82
C ARG A 37 -1.51 -6.34 7.71
N TYR A 38 -2.14 -5.37 7.07
CA TYR A 38 -1.61 -4.62 5.95
C TYR A 38 -1.59 -3.14 6.30
N SER A 39 -0.40 -2.58 6.49
CA SER A 39 -0.18 -1.17 6.76
C SER A 39 -0.05 -0.40 5.45
N ALA A 40 -0.91 0.59 5.23
CA ALA A 40 -0.88 1.46 4.06
C ALA A 40 -0.17 2.79 4.38
N ARG A 41 0.82 3.15 3.56
CA ARG A 41 1.57 4.41 3.67
C ARG A 41 1.52 5.15 2.33
N ARG A 42 0.95 6.36 2.32
CA ARG A 42 0.81 7.20 1.12
C ARG A 42 2.00 8.13 0.97
N LEU A 43 2.54 8.22 -0.24
CA LEU A 43 3.55 9.19 -0.61
C LEU A 43 2.86 10.55 -0.80
N VAL A 44 3.30 11.57 -0.07
CA VAL A 44 2.70 12.92 -0.13
C VAL A 44 3.64 13.95 -0.74
N PHE A 45 4.95 13.76 -0.62
CA PHE A 45 5.95 14.64 -1.25
C PHE A 45 7.33 13.97 -1.29
N ALA A 46 7.98 13.89 -2.46
CA ALA A 46 9.31 13.28 -2.62
C ALA A 46 9.41 11.88 -1.95
N THR A 47 10.09 11.78 -0.81
CA THR A 47 10.21 10.54 0.00
C THR A 47 9.33 10.55 1.26
N LEU A 48 8.63 11.66 1.54
CA LEU A 48 7.73 11.80 2.68
C LEU A 48 6.50 10.93 2.49
N THR A 49 6.29 10.04 3.46
CA THR A 49 5.09 9.20 3.54
C THR A 49 4.24 9.55 4.74
N ARG A 50 2.93 9.38 4.60
CA ARG A 50 1.94 9.47 5.67
C ARG A 50 1.28 8.11 5.86
N GLU A 51 1.16 7.65 7.11
CA GLU A 51 0.34 6.48 7.41
C GLU A 51 -1.13 6.77 7.13
N VAL A 52 -1.78 5.84 6.42
CA VAL A 52 -3.20 5.94 6.09
C VAL A 52 -4.03 5.07 7.02
N GLY A 53 -3.51 3.90 7.36
CA GLY A 53 -4.15 2.97 8.28
C GLY A 53 -3.60 1.56 8.18
N GLU A 54 -4.21 0.67 8.96
CA GLU A 54 -3.90 -0.74 9.00
C GLU A 54 -5.17 -1.58 8.81
N PHE A 55 -5.09 -2.57 7.94
CA PHE A 55 -6.23 -3.35 7.47
C PHE A 55 -5.97 -4.85 7.60
N TRP A 56 -7.03 -5.65 7.64
CA TRP A 56 -6.90 -7.12 7.63
C TRP A 56 -6.80 -7.70 6.22
N HIS A 57 -7.18 -6.93 5.20
CA HIS A 57 -7.09 -7.35 3.80
C HIS A 57 -6.25 -6.39 2.96
N LEU A 58 -5.46 -6.96 2.05
CA LEU A 58 -4.65 -6.19 1.10
C LEU A 58 -5.51 -5.29 0.20
N ALA A 59 -6.72 -5.75 -0.17
CA ALA A 59 -7.65 -4.98 -0.98
C ALA A 59 -8.11 -3.70 -0.27
N ASP A 60 -8.48 -3.79 1.00
CA ASP A 60 -8.91 -2.63 1.81
C ASP A 60 -7.78 -1.60 1.93
N ALA A 61 -6.54 -2.08 2.13
CA ALA A 61 -5.37 -1.21 2.14
C ALA A 61 -5.12 -0.53 0.78
N ALA A 62 -5.37 -1.24 -0.34
CA ALA A 62 -5.23 -0.71 -1.69
C ALA A 62 -6.31 0.33 -2.03
N ASP A 63 -7.51 0.19 -1.47
CA ASP A 63 -8.63 1.09 -1.73
C ASP A 63 -8.36 2.52 -1.24
N CYS A 64 -7.52 2.69 -0.22
CA CYS A 64 -7.04 3.99 0.24
C CYS A 64 -6.21 4.79 -0.78
N PHE A 65 -5.81 4.16 -1.90
CA PHE A 65 -5.01 4.79 -2.96
C PHE A 65 -5.83 5.23 -4.18
N ARG A 66 -7.14 4.95 -4.22
CA ARG A 66 -8.03 5.33 -5.33
C ARG A 66 -8.35 6.82 -5.39
#